data_AF-A0A3D8QVD4-F1
#
_entry.id   AF-A0A3D8QVD4-F1
#
_cell.length_a   1.000
_cell.length_b   1.000
_cell.length_c   1.000
_cell.angle_alpha   90.00
_cell.angle_beta   90.00
_cell.angle_gamma   90.00
#
_symmetry.space_group_name_H-M   'P 1'
#
loop_
_entity.id
_entity.type
_entity.pdbx_description
1 polymer ?
#
loop_
_entity_poly.entity_id
_entity_poly.type
_entity_poly.pdbx_seq_one_letter_code
_entity_poly.pdbx_strand_id
1 'polypeptide(L)'
;MPTAISTLVGFGYPLCTDPNCLQLRHNRVRVRRGRNAHEYLVNNQFHPVPAAHFHFESNRILLSLHVQSALLWWLPELQTGPPAADDPHLMLSNDPRLPPASHQGSGPWGDDFHPIKILNPNSLTEAAIFLYCRDAARKHCLTALWVRMMRRLGDVDGVSPTKHLSRPDFQVAWDCLNQRGPGIFIYREIQLLRNRLARAGELGPLINVNTWQPPDNWA
;
A
#
# COMPACT_ATOMS: atom_id res chain seq x y z
N MET A 1 9.87 -15.06 5.72
CA MET A 1 10.72 -14.03 5.07
C MET A 1 12.16 -14.48 4.80
N PRO A 2 12.90 -15.09 5.74
CA PRO A 2 14.28 -15.54 5.49
C PRO A 2 14.42 -16.41 4.23
N THR A 3 13.47 -17.32 4.02
CA THR A 3 13.40 -18.18 2.83
C THR A 3 13.43 -17.39 1.53
N ALA A 4 12.60 -16.35 1.37
CA ALA A 4 12.54 -15.57 0.13
C ALA A 4 13.86 -14.83 -0.18
N ILE A 5 14.51 -14.29 0.86
CA ILE A 5 15.81 -13.62 0.73
C ILE A 5 16.87 -14.64 0.29
N SER A 6 16.97 -15.76 1.00
CA SER A 6 17.93 -16.82 0.69
C SER A 6 17.72 -17.41 -0.70
N THR A 7 16.46 -17.58 -1.14
CA THR A 7 16.13 -18.03 -2.49
C THR A 7 16.64 -17.05 -3.54
N LEU A 8 16.35 -15.75 -3.42
CA LEU A 8 16.82 -14.74 -4.39
C LEU A 8 18.35 -14.67 -4.45
N VAL A 9 19.01 -14.67 -3.30
CA VAL A 9 20.49 -14.70 -3.23
C VAL A 9 21.04 -15.97 -3.88
N GLY A 10 20.42 -17.13 -3.64
CA GLY A 10 20.81 -18.40 -4.26
C GLY A 10 20.68 -18.41 -5.79
N PHE A 11 19.76 -17.62 -6.35
CA PHE A 11 19.64 -17.38 -7.80
C PHE A 11 20.57 -16.28 -8.33
N GLY A 12 21.47 -15.75 -7.51
CA GLY A 12 22.46 -14.75 -7.92
C GLY A 12 21.99 -13.31 -7.88
N TYR A 13 20.82 -13.02 -7.29
CA TYR A 13 20.37 -11.64 -7.12
C TYR A 13 21.08 -10.97 -5.93
N PRO A 14 21.82 -9.87 -6.14
CA PRO A 14 22.63 -9.27 -5.09
C PRO A 14 21.75 -8.53 -4.08
N LEU A 15 21.74 -9.03 -2.84
CA LEU A 15 21.11 -8.33 -1.71
C LEU A 15 21.86 -7.02 -1.45
N CYS A 16 21.14 -5.91 -1.34
CA CYS A 16 21.75 -4.64 -0.96
C CYS A 16 22.12 -4.65 0.53
N THR A 17 23.40 -4.42 0.81
CA THR A 17 23.95 -4.34 2.18
C THR A 17 24.46 -2.94 2.54
N ASP A 18 24.33 -1.96 1.64
CA ASP A 18 24.77 -0.58 1.91
C ASP A 18 23.89 0.07 3.00
N PRO A 19 24.43 0.37 4.20
CA PRO A 19 23.66 0.98 5.27
C PRO A 19 23.20 2.42 4.95
N ASN A 20 23.81 3.06 3.95
CA ASN A 20 23.46 4.41 3.50
C ASN A 20 22.47 4.41 2.33
N CYS A 21 21.99 3.24 1.92
CA CYS A 21 21.05 3.13 0.82
C CYS A 21 19.76 3.90 1.12
N LEU A 22 19.26 4.65 0.12
CA LEU A 22 18.04 5.46 0.26
C LEU A 22 16.80 4.60 0.54
N GLN A 23 16.84 3.32 0.18
CA GLN A 23 15.77 2.36 0.43
C GLN A 23 15.60 2.02 1.92
N LEU A 24 16.58 2.34 2.76
CA LEU A 24 16.48 2.18 4.21
C LEU A 24 15.83 3.41 4.89
N ARG A 25 15.25 4.34 4.12
CA ARG A 25 14.65 5.58 4.61
C ARG A 25 13.22 5.70 4.13
N HIS A 26 12.32 6.26 4.96
CA HIS A 26 10.93 6.52 4.53
C HIS A 26 10.81 7.63 3.48
N ASN A 27 11.78 8.53 3.41
CA ASN A 27 11.88 9.60 2.42
C ASN A 27 13.18 9.41 1.64
N ARG A 28 13.06 9.01 0.37
CA ARG A 28 14.20 8.75 -0.51
C ARG A 28 14.88 10.02 -1.02
N VAL A 29 14.27 11.19 -0.90
CA VAL A 29 14.88 12.44 -1.32
C VAL A 29 15.90 12.87 -0.29
N ARG A 30 17.18 12.91 -0.68
CA ARG A 30 18.19 13.68 0.04
C ARG A 30 17.81 15.14 -0.16
N VAL A 31 17.44 15.85 0.91
CA VAL A 31 17.23 17.30 0.84
C VAL A 31 18.56 17.93 0.40
N ARG A 32 18.76 18.16 -0.89
CA ARG A 32 19.82 19.06 -1.36
C ARG A 32 19.33 20.46 -1.03
N ARG A 33 19.93 21.08 -0.01
CA ARG A 33 19.75 22.52 0.24
C ARG A 33 20.31 23.27 -0.97
N GLY A 34 19.45 23.65 -1.91
CA GLY A 34 19.83 24.42 -3.07
C GLY A 34 18.86 24.30 -4.24
N ARG A 35 17.96 25.28 -4.32
CA ARG A 35 17.14 25.74 -5.47
C ARG A 35 16.28 24.71 -6.23
N ASN A 36 15.00 25.09 -6.35
CA ASN A 36 13.90 24.54 -7.14
C ASN A 36 13.06 23.45 -6.45
N ALA A 37 12.22 23.87 -5.50
CA ALA A 37 11.19 23.07 -4.83
C ALA A 37 10.08 22.49 -5.75
N HIS A 38 10.23 22.64 -7.07
CA HIS A 38 9.34 22.10 -8.10
C HIS A 38 9.91 20.89 -8.83
N GLU A 39 11.13 20.44 -8.53
CA GLU A 39 11.68 19.19 -9.07
C GLU A 39 10.94 17.99 -8.47
N TYR A 40 9.89 17.59 -9.18
CA TYR A 40 9.26 16.27 -9.17
C TYR A 40 9.20 15.60 -7.79
N LEU A 41 8.04 15.70 -7.13
CA LEU A 41 7.61 14.66 -6.20
C LEU A 41 7.70 13.32 -6.94
N VAL A 42 8.85 12.66 -6.88
CA VAL A 42 9.05 11.38 -7.53
C VAL A 42 7.94 10.49 -7.01
N ASN A 43 7.23 9.81 -7.91
CA ASN A 43 6.08 8.98 -7.52
C ASN A 43 6.44 7.91 -6.47
N ASN A 44 7.73 7.69 -6.20
CA ASN A 44 8.25 6.78 -5.19
C ASN A 44 9.13 7.45 -4.12
N GLN A 45 8.97 8.76 -3.85
CA GLN A 45 9.72 9.46 -2.80
C GLN A 45 9.48 8.84 -1.42
N PHE A 46 8.21 8.57 -1.10
CA PHE A 46 7.79 8.02 0.17
C PHE A 46 7.46 6.54 0.04
N HIS A 47 7.92 5.73 1.00
CA HIS A 47 7.60 4.30 1.07
C HIS A 47 7.83 3.74 2.49
N PRO A 48 7.20 2.62 2.85
CA PRO A 48 7.60 1.84 4.03
C PRO A 48 9.03 1.33 3.85
N VAL A 49 9.82 1.29 4.92
CA VAL A 49 11.15 0.66 4.85
C VAL A 49 10.96 -0.85 4.65
N PRO A 50 11.55 -1.44 3.60
CA PRO A 50 11.50 -2.87 3.38
C PRO A 50 12.42 -3.60 4.36
N ALA A 51 12.13 -4.86 4.62
CA ALA A 51 12.99 -5.72 5.43
C ALA A 51 14.22 -6.20 4.63
N ALA A 52 14.10 -6.30 3.30
CA ALA A 52 15.20 -6.56 2.38
C ALA A 52 14.90 -5.92 1.03
N HIS A 53 15.94 -5.54 0.28
CA HIS A 53 15.76 -4.99 -1.06
C HIS A 53 16.94 -5.33 -1.98
N PHE A 54 16.65 -5.36 -3.29
CA PHE A 54 17.57 -5.77 -4.34
C PHE A 54 17.53 -4.71 -5.44
N HIS A 55 18.71 -4.35 -5.95
CA HIS A 55 18.85 -3.43 -7.08
C HIS A 55 19.28 -4.21 -8.31
N PHE A 56 18.62 -3.98 -9.44
CA PHE A 56 18.97 -4.57 -10.73
C PHE A 56 19.24 -3.48 -11.76
N GLU A 57 19.89 -3.85 -12.86
CA GLU A 57 20.18 -2.98 -14.00
C GLU A 57 20.79 -1.63 -13.58
N SER A 58 21.88 -1.66 -12.81
CA SER A 58 22.55 -0.46 -12.31
C SER A 58 21.63 0.46 -11.49
N ASN A 59 20.80 -0.13 -10.62
CA ASN A 59 19.81 0.54 -9.76
C ASN A 59 18.58 1.12 -10.48
N ARG A 60 18.30 0.69 -11.72
CA ARG A 60 17.07 1.10 -12.43
C ARG A 60 15.83 0.35 -11.96
N ILE A 61 15.99 -0.91 -11.59
CA ILE A 61 14.90 -1.76 -11.10
C ILE A 61 15.15 -2.07 -9.63
N LEU A 62 14.09 -1.96 -8.82
CA LEU A 62 14.12 -2.19 -7.39
C LEU A 62 13.08 -3.25 -7.02
N LEU A 63 13.52 -4.31 -6.35
CA LEU A 63 12.63 -5.23 -5.64
C LEU A 63 12.71 -4.95 -4.14
N SER A 64 11.57 -4.66 -3.52
CA SER A 64 11.45 -4.41 -2.09
C SER A 64 10.61 -5.51 -1.44
N LEU A 65 11.17 -6.19 -0.45
CA LEU A 65 10.48 -7.23 0.32
C LEU A 65 9.99 -6.66 1.65
N HIS A 66 8.68 -6.77 1.87
CA HIS A 66 8.03 -6.36 3.11
C HIS A 66 7.51 -7.57 3.87
N VAL A 67 7.49 -7.47 5.21
CA VAL A 67 6.85 -8.49 6.04
C VAL A 67 5.35 -8.33 5.87
N GLN A 68 4.63 -9.42 5.63
CA GLN A 68 3.17 -9.38 5.50
C GLN A 68 2.53 -8.72 6.72
N SER A 69 2.87 -9.15 7.93
CA SER A 69 2.33 -8.56 9.16
C SER A 69 2.64 -7.06 9.33
N ALA A 70 3.61 -6.52 8.61
CA ALA A 70 3.92 -5.09 8.65
C ALA A 70 3.03 -4.25 7.72
N LEU A 71 2.38 -4.84 6.69
CA LEU A 71 1.56 -4.08 5.73
C LEU A 71 0.12 -4.60 5.61
N LEU A 72 -0.06 -5.91 5.74
CA LEU A 72 -1.30 -6.66 5.47
C LEU A 72 -1.61 -7.59 6.65
N TRP A 73 -1.54 -7.08 7.89
CA TRP A 73 -1.78 -7.87 9.11
C TRP A 73 -3.21 -8.41 9.21
N TRP A 74 -4.16 -7.81 8.48
CA TRP A 74 -5.55 -8.22 8.41
C TRP A 74 -5.79 -9.34 7.38
N LEU A 75 -4.81 -9.62 6.51
CA LEU A 75 -4.89 -10.66 5.49
C LEU A 75 -4.44 -12.00 6.09
N PRO A 76 -5.13 -13.13 5.79
CA PRO A 76 -4.64 -14.46 6.12
C PRO A 76 -3.21 -14.70 5.61
N GLU A 77 -2.45 -15.56 6.28
CA GLU A 77 -1.07 -15.85 5.89
C GLU A 77 -0.99 -16.33 4.44
N LEU A 78 -0.16 -15.66 3.63
CA LEU A 78 0.01 -15.99 2.22
C LEU A 78 0.66 -17.38 2.09
N GLN A 79 -0.12 -18.32 1.55
CA GLN A 79 0.37 -19.66 1.23
C GLN A 79 1.16 -19.69 -0.08
N THR A 80 1.84 -20.79 -0.39
CA THR A 80 2.41 -21.02 -1.74
C THR A 80 1.32 -21.52 -2.71
N GLY A 81 1.52 -21.32 -4.02
CA GLY A 81 0.55 -21.74 -5.06
C GLY A 81 -0.49 -20.66 -5.42
N PRO A 82 -1.41 -20.93 -6.37
CA PRO A 82 -2.44 -19.99 -6.77
C PRO A 82 -3.46 -19.73 -5.63
N PRO A 83 -4.16 -18.58 -5.64
CA PRO A 83 -5.28 -18.37 -4.73
C PRO A 83 -6.46 -19.27 -5.11
N ALA A 84 -7.42 -19.45 -4.19
CA ALA A 84 -8.68 -20.12 -4.53
C ALA A 84 -9.44 -19.33 -5.60
N ALA A 85 -10.27 -20.00 -6.41
CA ALA A 85 -11.01 -19.34 -7.49
C ALA A 85 -11.99 -18.26 -6.96
N ASP A 86 -12.51 -18.45 -5.75
CA ASP A 86 -13.41 -17.57 -5.01
C ASP A 86 -12.70 -16.80 -3.88
N ASP A 87 -11.36 -16.70 -3.92
CA ASP A 87 -10.58 -15.99 -2.90
C ASP A 87 -11.07 -14.53 -2.76
N PRO A 88 -11.48 -14.10 -1.55
CA PRO A 88 -12.08 -12.79 -1.35
C PRO A 88 -11.06 -11.65 -1.39
N HIS A 89 -9.76 -11.95 -1.37
CA HIS A 89 -8.70 -10.96 -1.22
C HIS A 89 -7.69 -10.94 -2.35
N LEU A 90 -7.41 -12.10 -2.92
CA LEU A 90 -6.32 -12.31 -3.86
C LEU A 90 -6.84 -12.66 -5.25
N MET A 91 -6.06 -12.28 -6.24
CA MET A 91 -6.22 -12.72 -7.62
C MET A 91 -4.85 -12.88 -8.26
N LEU A 92 -4.79 -13.43 -9.47
CA LEU A 92 -3.55 -13.54 -10.22
C LEU A 92 -3.32 -12.32 -11.13
N SER A 93 -2.07 -12.01 -11.43
CA SER A 93 -1.68 -10.90 -12.33
C SER A 93 -2.10 -11.11 -13.79
N ASN A 94 -2.44 -12.35 -14.19
CA ASN A 94 -2.98 -12.70 -15.49
C ASN A 94 -4.51 -12.88 -15.48
N ASP A 95 -5.18 -12.50 -14.39
CA ASP A 95 -6.63 -12.64 -14.29
C ASP A 95 -7.34 -11.70 -15.29
N PRO A 96 -8.24 -12.22 -16.15
CA PRO A 96 -8.86 -11.46 -17.23
C PRO A 96 -9.77 -10.33 -16.77
N ARG A 97 -10.11 -10.26 -15.48
CA ARG A 97 -10.87 -9.14 -14.89
C ARG A 97 -10.01 -7.88 -14.72
N LEU A 98 -8.69 -7.98 -14.86
CA LEU A 98 -7.80 -6.83 -14.77
C LEU A 98 -7.94 -5.92 -16.01
N PRO A 99 -7.85 -4.59 -15.84
CA PRO A 99 -7.90 -3.67 -16.97
C PRO A 99 -6.68 -3.87 -17.88
N PRO A 100 -6.85 -3.78 -19.22
CA PRO A 100 -5.79 -3.93 -20.20
C PRO A 100 -4.62 -2.96 -19.95
N ALA A 101 -3.41 -3.39 -20.35
CA ALA A 101 -2.22 -2.57 -20.28
C ALA A 101 -2.45 -1.20 -20.96
N SER A 102 -2.34 -0.13 -20.19
CA SER A 102 -2.62 1.23 -20.59
C SER A 102 -1.91 2.21 -19.64
N HIS A 103 -2.13 3.51 -19.81
CA HIS A 103 -1.66 4.50 -18.83
C HIS A 103 -2.32 4.37 -17.44
N GLN A 104 -3.37 3.56 -17.31
CA GLN A 104 -4.14 3.36 -16.07
C GLN A 104 -4.08 1.93 -15.52
N GLY A 105 -3.49 0.99 -16.26
CA GLY A 105 -3.48 -0.43 -15.89
C GLY A 105 -2.31 -1.17 -16.51
N SER A 106 -1.97 -2.32 -15.95
CA SER A 106 -0.83 -3.14 -16.41
C SER A 106 -1.20 -4.60 -16.64
N GLY A 107 -2.49 -4.97 -16.60
CA GLY A 107 -2.95 -6.35 -16.67
C GLY A 107 -3.81 -6.61 -17.92
N PRO A 108 -4.42 -7.79 -18.01
CA PRO A 108 -3.83 -9.03 -17.51
C PRO A 108 -2.43 -9.24 -18.12
N TRP A 109 -1.51 -9.80 -17.34
CA TRP A 109 -0.21 -10.20 -17.88
C TRP A 109 -0.38 -11.38 -18.84
N GLY A 110 0.31 -11.33 -19.98
CA GLY A 110 0.29 -12.41 -20.98
C GLY A 110 1.06 -13.65 -20.53
N ASP A 111 0.98 -14.71 -21.33
CA ASP A 111 1.53 -16.03 -21.01
C ASP A 111 3.07 -16.07 -20.90
N ASP A 112 3.76 -15.04 -21.41
CA ASP A 112 5.21 -14.87 -21.29
C ASP A 112 5.67 -14.57 -19.85
N PHE A 113 4.75 -14.24 -18.94
CA PHE A 113 5.06 -13.88 -17.56
C PHE A 113 4.49 -14.91 -16.59
N HIS A 114 5.29 -15.25 -15.57
CA HIS A 114 4.80 -16.07 -14.47
C HIS A 114 3.68 -15.34 -13.70
N PRO A 115 2.48 -15.95 -13.52
CA PRO A 115 1.41 -15.34 -12.76
C PRO A 115 1.81 -15.15 -11.29
N ILE A 116 1.64 -13.93 -10.77
CA ILE A 116 1.89 -13.63 -9.36
C ILE A 116 0.59 -13.28 -8.65
N LYS A 117 0.55 -13.57 -7.34
CA LYS A 117 -0.58 -13.17 -6.51
C LYS A 117 -0.55 -11.67 -6.24
N ILE A 118 -1.68 -11.02 -6.45
CA ILE A 118 -1.92 -9.61 -6.18
C ILE A 118 -3.18 -9.47 -5.33
N LEU A 119 -3.28 -8.36 -4.59
CA LEU A 119 -4.55 -7.99 -3.97
C LEU A 119 -5.56 -7.65 -5.08
N ASN A 120 -6.79 -8.11 -4.92
CA ASN A 120 -7.88 -7.64 -5.75
C ASN A 120 -8.17 -6.14 -5.50
N PRO A 121 -8.87 -5.44 -6.41
CA PRO A 121 -9.07 -3.99 -6.31
C PRO A 121 -9.69 -3.52 -4.98
N ASN A 122 -10.66 -4.28 -4.45
CA ASN A 122 -11.31 -3.97 -3.17
C ASN A 122 -10.31 -4.10 -2.01
N SER A 123 -9.57 -5.21 -1.97
CA SER A 123 -8.60 -5.49 -0.92
C SER A 123 -7.39 -4.57 -0.97
N LEU A 124 -6.93 -4.15 -2.15
CA LEU A 124 -5.90 -3.13 -2.30
C LEU A 124 -6.37 -1.77 -1.75
N THR A 125 -7.64 -1.45 -1.97
CA THR A 125 -8.26 -0.22 -1.48
C THR A 125 -8.38 -0.23 0.04
N GLU A 126 -8.89 -1.32 0.61
CA GLU A 126 -8.94 -1.50 2.06
C GLU A 126 -7.54 -1.49 2.69
N ALA A 127 -6.53 -2.10 2.04
CA ALA A 127 -5.14 -2.03 2.48
C ALA A 127 -4.65 -0.58 2.62
N ALA A 128 -4.90 0.26 1.61
CA ALA A 128 -4.51 1.67 1.63
C ALA A 128 -5.20 2.44 2.75
N ILE A 129 -6.49 2.17 3.01
CA ILE A 129 -7.26 2.77 4.11
C ILE A 129 -6.70 2.33 5.47
N PHE A 130 -6.45 1.03 5.67
CA PHE A 130 -5.84 0.49 6.89
C PHE A 130 -4.49 1.16 7.18
N LEU A 131 -3.62 1.23 6.16
CA LEU A 131 -2.29 1.82 6.26
C LEU A 131 -2.36 3.32 6.56
N TYR A 132 -3.28 4.06 5.92
CA TYR A 132 -3.52 5.46 6.24
C TYR A 132 -3.95 5.62 7.71
N CYS A 133 -4.97 4.88 8.16
CA CYS A 133 -5.47 4.97 9.53
C CYS A 133 -4.35 4.71 10.56
N ARG A 134 -3.50 3.71 10.31
CA ARG A 134 -2.38 3.36 11.18
C ARG A 134 -1.30 4.44 11.21
N ASP A 135 -0.87 4.92 10.05
CA ASP A 135 0.35 5.75 9.93
C ASP A 135 0.10 7.26 10.05
N ALA A 136 -1.14 7.71 9.89
CA ALA A 136 -1.49 9.13 9.88
C ALA A 136 -1.16 9.90 11.18
N ALA A 137 -1.07 9.22 12.32
CA ALA A 137 -0.66 9.83 13.59
C ALA A 137 0.85 9.73 13.89
N ARG A 138 1.62 9.02 13.04
CA ARG A 138 3.00 8.63 13.37
C ARG A 138 4.03 9.20 12.42
N LYS A 139 3.71 9.30 11.12
CA LYS A 139 4.69 9.58 10.06
C LYS A 139 4.06 10.38 8.92
N HIS A 140 4.20 11.70 8.95
CA HIS A 140 3.67 12.62 7.92
C HIS A 140 4.00 12.20 6.48
N CYS A 141 5.20 11.65 6.24
CA CYS A 141 5.61 11.20 4.89
C CYS A 141 4.82 9.98 4.38
N LEU A 142 4.53 9.00 5.25
CA LEU A 142 3.73 7.83 4.86
C LEU A 142 2.26 8.20 4.68
N THR A 143 1.75 9.13 5.48
CA THR A 143 0.41 9.68 5.31
C THR A 143 0.22 10.23 3.89
N ALA A 144 1.18 11.03 3.41
CA ALA A 144 1.14 11.57 2.04
C ALA A 144 1.14 10.47 0.97
N LEU A 145 1.93 9.41 1.15
CA LEU A 145 1.92 8.24 0.26
C LEU A 145 0.55 7.58 0.19
N TRP A 146 -0.04 7.27 1.35
CA TRP A 146 -1.31 6.55 1.43
C TRP A 146 -2.47 7.37 0.86
N VAL A 147 -2.51 8.68 1.12
CA VAL A 147 -3.48 9.58 0.47
C VAL A 147 -3.34 9.55 -1.04
N ARG A 148 -2.11 9.60 -1.57
CA ARG A 148 -1.90 9.55 -3.02
C ARG A 148 -2.34 8.21 -3.60
N MET A 149 -2.07 7.09 -2.92
CA MET A 149 -2.56 5.78 -3.34
C MET A 149 -4.08 5.72 -3.35
N MET A 150 -4.75 6.15 -2.28
CA MET A 150 -6.22 6.19 -2.21
C MET A 150 -6.82 7.07 -3.33
N ARG A 151 -6.23 8.23 -3.62
CA ARG A 151 -6.66 9.08 -4.74
C ARG A 151 -6.52 8.41 -6.10
N ARG A 152 -5.41 7.66 -6.32
CA ARG A 152 -5.21 6.91 -7.57
C ARG A 152 -6.13 5.72 -7.71
N LEU A 153 -6.59 5.17 -6.60
CA LEU A 153 -7.59 4.11 -6.58
C LEU A 153 -9.02 4.65 -6.70
N GLY A 154 -9.23 5.97 -6.61
CA GLY A 154 -10.54 6.59 -6.61
C GLY A 154 -11.39 6.25 -7.84
N ASP A 155 -12.70 6.27 -7.67
CA ASP A 155 -13.69 5.99 -8.71
C ASP A 155 -14.07 7.27 -9.50
N VAL A 156 -13.41 8.39 -9.19
CA VAL A 156 -13.80 9.78 -9.55
C VAL A 156 -13.83 10.04 -11.05
N ASP A 157 -13.06 9.29 -11.85
CA ASP A 157 -12.95 9.53 -13.29
C ASP A 157 -13.88 8.64 -14.13
N GLY A 158 -14.70 7.78 -13.50
CA GLY A 158 -15.62 6.85 -14.20
C GLY A 158 -14.93 5.76 -15.04
N VAL A 159 -13.60 5.75 -15.09
CA VAL A 159 -12.80 4.77 -15.85
C VAL A 159 -12.60 3.47 -15.07
N SER A 160 -12.56 3.54 -13.74
CA SER A 160 -12.47 2.36 -12.88
C SER A 160 -13.86 1.90 -12.45
N PRO A 161 -14.13 0.59 -12.42
CA PRO A 161 -15.35 0.06 -11.80
C PRO A 161 -15.50 0.58 -10.37
N THR A 162 -16.72 0.95 -10.02
CA THR A 162 -17.08 1.30 -8.65
C THR A 162 -16.71 0.15 -7.72
N LYS A 163 -15.95 0.46 -6.69
CA LYS A 163 -15.50 -0.55 -5.72
C LYS A 163 -16.56 -0.75 -4.65
N HIS A 164 -16.79 -2.01 -4.33
CA HIS A 164 -17.67 -2.46 -3.26
C HIS A 164 -16.81 -3.14 -2.20
N LEU A 165 -16.34 -2.34 -1.24
CA LEU A 165 -15.52 -2.80 -0.14
C LEU A 165 -16.33 -3.74 0.76
N SER A 166 -15.67 -4.78 1.23
CA SER A 166 -16.28 -5.84 2.02
C SER A 166 -16.67 -5.37 3.43
N ARG A 167 -15.96 -4.37 3.94
CA ARG A 167 -16.16 -3.81 5.29
C ARG A 167 -17.06 -2.57 5.22
N PRO A 168 -18.25 -2.55 5.85
CA PRO A 168 -19.18 -1.41 5.75
C PRO A 168 -18.58 -0.07 6.16
N ASP A 169 -17.85 -0.01 7.28
CA ASP A 169 -17.23 1.24 7.74
C ASP A 169 -16.14 1.74 6.78
N PHE A 170 -15.47 0.83 6.07
CA PHE A 170 -14.51 1.19 5.02
C PHE A 170 -15.24 1.73 3.80
N GLN A 171 -16.37 1.12 3.43
CA GLN A 171 -17.20 1.58 2.32
C GLN A 171 -17.67 3.03 2.56
N VAL A 172 -18.11 3.37 3.77
CA VAL A 172 -18.50 4.75 4.12
C VAL A 172 -17.34 5.73 3.92
N ALA A 173 -16.16 5.42 4.45
CA ALA A 173 -14.97 6.26 4.28
C ALA A 173 -14.56 6.39 2.80
N TRP A 174 -14.66 5.29 2.04
CA TRP A 174 -14.39 5.25 0.60
C TRP A 174 -15.38 6.09 -0.20
N ASP A 175 -16.67 6.02 0.11
CA ASP A 175 -17.69 6.81 -0.56
C ASP A 175 -17.53 8.31 -0.27
N CYS A 176 -17.15 8.71 0.94
CA CYS A 176 -16.79 10.10 1.24
C CYS A 176 -15.56 10.59 0.45
N LEU A 177 -14.52 9.76 0.29
CA LEU A 177 -13.37 10.10 -0.59
C LEU A 177 -13.81 10.31 -2.04
N ASN A 178 -14.78 9.51 -2.52
CA ASN A 178 -15.29 9.57 -3.87
C ASN A 178 -16.49 10.52 -4.05
N GLN A 179 -16.77 11.38 -3.05
CA GLN A 179 -17.86 12.36 -3.09
C GLN A 179 -19.27 11.75 -3.28
N ARG A 180 -19.46 10.52 -2.80
CA ARG A 180 -20.74 9.78 -2.83
C ARG A 180 -21.46 9.73 -1.47
N GLY A 181 -20.85 10.26 -0.42
CA GLY A 181 -21.37 10.17 0.96
C GLY A 181 -22.07 11.45 1.49
N PRO A 182 -22.89 11.34 2.54
CA PRO A 182 -23.55 12.47 3.17
C PRO A 182 -22.53 13.32 3.96
N GLY A 183 -22.31 14.56 3.53
CA GLY A 183 -21.31 15.46 4.14
C GLY A 183 -19.90 15.18 3.62
N ILE A 184 -19.38 16.10 2.81
CA ILE A 184 -18.10 15.97 2.10
C ILE A 184 -16.93 16.24 3.06
N PHE A 185 -16.70 15.34 4.02
CA PHE A 185 -15.56 15.44 4.94
C PHE A 185 -14.86 14.10 5.07
N ILE A 186 -14.12 13.71 4.03
CA ILE A 186 -13.30 12.48 4.02
C ILE A 186 -12.48 12.31 5.31
N TYR A 187 -11.88 13.39 5.82
CA TYR A 187 -11.03 13.33 7.01
C TYR A 187 -11.82 12.94 8.26
N ARG A 188 -13.09 13.35 8.36
CA ARG A 188 -13.97 12.98 9.47
C ARG A 188 -14.25 11.48 9.48
N GLU A 189 -14.70 10.92 8.36
CA GLU A 189 -15.06 9.50 8.31
C GLU A 189 -13.83 8.60 8.46
N ILE A 190 -12.69 9.00 7.90
CA ILE A 190 -11.44 8.28 8.14
C ILE A 190 -11.00 8.38 9.61
N GLN A 191 -11.18 9.53 10.27
CA GLN A 191 -10.87 9.67 11.69
C GLN A 191 -11.79 8.79 12.56
N LEU A 192 -13.08 8.73 12.26
CA LEU A 192 -14.04 7.85 12.94
C LEU A 192 -13.64 6.38 12.77
N LEU A 193 -13.36 5.97 11.52
CA LEU A 193 -12.89 4.62 11.21
C LEU A 193 -11.59 4.28 11.96
N ARG A 194 -10.62 5.18 11.96
CA ARG A 194 -9.36 5.01 12.70
C ARG A 194 -9.59 4.83 14.19
N ASN A 195 -10.43 5.66 14.80
CA ASN A 195 -10.70 5.59 16.24
C ASN A 195 -11.40 4.29 16.62
N ARG A 196 -12.34 3.81 15.79
CA ARG A 196 -12.95 2.49 15.95
C ARG A 196 -11.92 1.37 15.85
N LEU A 197 -11.12 1.36 14.78
CA LEU A 197 -10.04 0.39 14.57
C LEU A 197 -9.07 0.36 15.76
N ALA A 198 -8.73 1.51 16.33
CA ALA A 198 -7.85 1.61 17.48
C ALA A 198 -8.46 0.95 18.73
N ARG A 199 -9.72 1.29 19.03
CA ARG A 199 -10.46 0.73 20.18
C ARG A 199 -10.64 -0.79 20.07
N ALA A 200 -10.79 -1.30 18.84
CA ALA A 200 -10.92 -2.73 18.56
C ALA A 200 -9.57 -3.48 18.49
N GLY A 201 -8.43 -2.78 18.56
CA GLY A 201 -7.11 -3.41 18.37
C GLY A 201 -6.79 -3.85 16.95
N GLU A 202 -7.48 -3.29 15.96
CA GLU A 202 -7.39 -3.69 14.55
C GLU A 202 -6.45 -2.80 13.72
N LEU A 203 -5.86 -1.73 14.28
CA LEU A 203 -4.87 -0.88 13.59
C LEU A 203 -3.52 -1.55 13.33
N GLY A 204 -3.39 -2.82 13.71
CA GLY A 204 -2.20 -3.63 13.45
C GLY A 204 -1.12 -3.49 14.52
N PRO A 205 -0.02 -4.24 14.35
CA PRO A 205 0.93 -4.55 15.41
C PRO A 205 1.74 -3.35 15.92
N LEU A 206 1.65 -2.19 15.25
CA LEU A 206 2.39 -0.99 15.64
C LEU A 206 1.62 -0.12 16.66
N ILE A 207 0.36 -0.43 16.95
CA ILE A 207 -0.46 0.31 17.90
C ILE A 207 -0.72 -0.56 19.13
N ASN A 208 -0.25 -0.09 20.28
CA ASN A 208 -0.62 -0.67 21.56
C ASN A 208 -1.91 0.00 22.05
N VAL A 209 -2.99 -0.78 22.09
CA VAL A 209 -4.35 -0.35 22.48
C VAL A 209 -4.41 0.29 23.87
N ASN A 210 -3.59 -0.18 24.81
CA ASN A 210 -3.61 0.29 26.19
C ASN A 210 -2.96 1.67 26.35
N THR A 211 -2.14 2.07 25.38
CA THR A 211 -1.39 3.33 25.40
C THR A 211 -1.80 4.28 24.29
N TRP A 212 -2.73 3.87 23.43
CA TRP A 212 -3.13 4.68 22.29
C TRP A 212 -3.98 5.85 22.77
N GLN A 213 -3.61 7.05 22.32
CA GLN A 213 -4.46 8.22 22.37
C GLN A 213 -4.66 8.75 20.95
N PRO A 214 -5.86 9.23 20.61
CA PRO A 214 -6.05 9.95 19.36
C PRO A 214 -5.17 11.20 19.40
N PRO A 215 -4.45 11.53 18.31
CA PRO A 215 -3.68 12.78 18.25
C PRO A 215 -4.62 13.99 18.41
N ASP A 216 -4.21 14.96 19.22
CA ASP A 216 -5.01 16.12 19.64
C ASP A 216 -5.41 17.07 18.50
N ASN A 217 -4.75 16.94 17.35
CA ASN A 217 -4.78 17.89 16.24
C ASN A 217 -4.89 17.18 14.88
N TRP A 218 -6.10 16.74 14.57
CA TRP A 218 -6.53 16.41 13.21
C TRP A 218 -7.62 17.40 12.80
N ALA A 219 -7.19 18.54 12.27
CA ALA A 219 -8.04 19.52 11.59
C ALA A 219 -7.53 19.67 10.15
#